data_AF-A0A9D8INB3-F1
#
_entry.id   AF-A0A9D8INB3-F1
#
_cell.length_a   1.000
_cell.length_b   1.000
_cell.length_c   1.000
_cell.angle_alpha   90.00
_cell.angle_beta   90.00
_cell.angle_gamma   90.00
#
_symmetry.space_group_name_H-M   'P 1'
#
loop_
_entity.id
_entity.type
_entity.pdbx_description
1 polymer ?
#
loop_
_entity_poly.entity_id
_entity_poly.type
_entity_poly.pdbx_seq_one_letter_code
_entity_poly.pdbx_strand_id
1 'polypeptide(L)'
;MRDRPDADPISGAPRLSQFVQSVRNFGDEERHDLAHLRIIGETTADGVGGHRGAIVHDDSMIARRVVVDQCTLLHSTPESPIRRGALQGTLWQKARPKVGLDRERVRVGPCKRFDGDRRRAPIAGLHATPYTRIVLLRPAARKCCVRSFPVIPKPPPREGQLGFIYSPPYRIQGISIAGEQTAIHCPELDLAFDVGLCPRPVLTASIVALSHAHMDHSAGIPYYFSQRTFQKLGTGHVVCHPELEAPLRQMMAGWIDLERQRTPHEITALAPDASMRIRPNLLLRAIEVSHTGPSLGFCAVETRSKLRPEFRDLPQERLRELRLGGTAITHAVEIPLVAYTGDTEIGPCLFRDEFAQAGIVVTECTFFEAEHRDRAKVGKHLHVEDLKTLLKAWSARDVVVVHVSRRTNLAFARERLREVCGDDAERVHLLMDHRANRARFERQQAESESSVAVKGESDASSSSEPRDEDRALNSG
;
A
#
# COMPACT_ATOMS: atom_id res chain seq x y z
N MET A 1 -49.75 -38.93 38.70
CA MET A 1 -50.01 -37.72 39.49
C MET A 1 -48.70 -36.96 39.60
N ARG A 2 -48.64 -35.73 39.04
CA ARG A 2 -47.71 -34.64 39.36
C ARG A 2 -46.18 -34.88 39.30
N ASP A 3 -45.33 -33.88 39.08
CA ASP A 3 -45.36 -32.67 38.24
C ASP A 3 -43.90 -32.20 38.14
N ARG A 4 -43.58 -31.29 37.20
CA ARG A 4 -42.35 -30.47 37.31
C ARG A 4 -42.50 -29.46 38.47
N PRO A 5 -41.42 -28.73 38.79
CA PRO A 5 -41.59 -27.27 38.68
C PRO A 5 -40.50 -26.59 37.85
N ASP A 6 -40.85 -25.40 37.37
CA ASP A 6 -40.06 -24.54 36.48
C ASP A 6 -39.26 -23.46 37.26
N ALA A 7 -38.68 -22.53 36.50
CA ALA A 7 -38.08 -21.25 36.90
C ALA A 7 -39.07 -20.33 37.68
N ASP A 8 -38.77 -19.12 38.18
CA ASP A 8 -37.71 -18.13 37.90
C ASP A 8 -37.63 -17.15 39.13
N PRO A 9 -37.41 -15.81 39.02
CA PRO A 9 -36.12 -15.10 38.98
C PRO A 9 -35.90 -14.15 40.20
N ILE A 10 -34.69 -13.57 40.36
CA ILE A 10 -34.47 -12.40 41.26
C ILE A 10 -33.67 -11.28 40.55
N SER A 11 -34.11 -10.04 40.76
CA SER A 11 -33.60 -8.81 40.18
C SER A 11 -32.51 -8.12 41.03
N GLY A 12 -31.75 -7.20 40.43
CA GLY A 12 -31.01 -6.19 41.21
C GLY A 12 -29.77 -5.60 40.53
N ALA A 13 -29.92 -4.45 39.86
CA ALA A 13 -28.78 -3.63 39.42
C ALA A 13 -28.49 -2.51 40.44
N PRO A 14 -27.21 -2.21 40.77
CA PRO A 14 -26.83 -1.01 41.51
C PRO A 14 -26.51 0.18 40.59
N ARG A 15 -26.88 1.39 41.02
CA ARG A 15 -26.70 2.66 40.28
C ARG A 15 -25.36 3.34 40.60
N LEU A 16 -24.85 4.15 39.66
CA LEU A 16 -23.80 5.13 39.93
C LEU A 16 -24.25 6.15 40.98
N SER A 17 -23.46 6.31 42.06
CA SER A 17 -23.05 7.61 42.61
C SER A 17 -21.98 7.40 43.69
N GLN A 18 -21.19 8.45 43.99
CA GLN A 18 -20.16 8.50 45.05
C GLN A 18 -18.86 7.70 44.83
N PHE A 19 -17.92 8.25 44.04
CA PHE A 19 -16.56 8.53 44.57
C PHE A 19 -15.83 9.62 43.77
N VAL A 20 -16.19 10.88 44.01
CA VAL A 20 -15.39 12.04 43.58
C VAL A 20 -14.47 12.44 44.73
N GLN A 21 -13.28 11.84 44.80
CA GLN A 21 -12.23 12.29 45.73
C GLN A 21 -10.82 11.78 45.37
N SER A 22 -10.30 12.17 44.21
CA SER A 22 -8.86 12.08 43.87
C SER A 22 -8.46 12.97 42.68
N VAL A 23 -8.71 14.29 42.77
CA VAL A 23 -8.15 15.27 41.81
C VAL A 23 -7.64 16.50 42.58
N ARG A 24 -6.35 16.47 42.96
CA ARG A 24 -5.54 17.65 43.31
C ARG A 24 -4.05 17.35 43.10
N ASN A 25 -3.50 17.82 41.97
CA ASN A 25 -2.22 18.51 41.82
C ASN A 25 -1.71 18.40 40.37
N PHE A 26 -1.00 19.45 39.92
CA PHE A 26 -0.62 19.75 38.53
C PHE A 26 -1.82 20.01 37.59
N GLY A 27 -1.86 21.11 36.83
CA GLY A 27 -0.95 22.26 36.76
C GLY A 27 -1.32 23.06 35.51
N ASP A 28 -1.79 24.30 35.68
CA ASP A 28 -2.29 25.11 34.56
C ASP A 28 -1.15 25.65 33.69
N GLU A 29 -1.07 25.22 32.44
CA GLU A 29 -0.63 26.06 31.32
C GLU A 29 -1.16 25.52 29.97
N GLU A 30 -1.42 26.44 29.04
CA GLU A 30 -1.77 26.21 27.62
C GLU A 30 -3.05 25.41 27.27
N ARG A 31 -4.20 25.91 27.76
CA ARG A 31 -5.46 25.82 27.01
C ARG A 31 -5.58 26.96 26.01
N HIS A 32 -5.25 26.75 24.73
CA HIS A 32 -5.75 27.58 23.63
C HIS A 32 -6.08 26.72 22.39
N ASP A 33 -6.94 27.25 21.52
CA ASP A 33 -7.32 26.72 20.20
C ASP A 33 -8.19 25.44 20.12
N LEU A 34 -9.29 25.42 20.88
CA LEU A 34 -10.54 24.78 20.43
C LEU A 34 -11.77 25.68 20.69
N ALA A 35 -11.87 26.74 19.89
CA ALA A 35 -13.09 27.55 19.77
C ALA A 35 -13.57 27.53 18.32
N HIS A 36 -14.65 26.78 18.04
CA HIS A 36 -15.68 27.00 17.01
C HIS A 36 -16.39 25.67 16.64
N LEU A 37 -17.42 25.28 17.41
CA LEU A 37 -18.63 24.56 16.92
C LEU A 37 -19.65 24.29 18.05
N ARG A 38 -20.64 25.18 18.14
CA ARG A 38 -21.91 25.15 18.90
C ARG A 38 -22.77 26.26 18.27
N ILE A 39 -24.09 26.23 18.09
CA ILE A 39 -25.21 25.30 18.36
C ILE A 39 -26.15 25.36 17.11
N ILE A 40 -27.32 24.72 16.93
CA ILE A 40 -28.33 24.02 17.75
C ILE A 40 -28.77 22.73 16.98
N GLY A 41 -29.42 21.76 17.63
CA GLY A 41 -30.08 20.62 16.96
C GLY A 41 -30.93 19.76 17.91
N GLU A 42 -31.92 20.37 18.57
CA GLU A 42 -32.80 19.67 19.52
C GLU A 42 -33.73 18.66 18.80
N THR A 43 -34.00 17.54 19.47
CA THR A 43 -34.91 16.49 18.98
C THR A 43 -36.09 16.35 19.95
N THR A 44 -37.30 16.58 19.47
CA THR A 44 -38.54 16.29 20.20
C THR A 44 -39.27 15.14 19.52
N ALA A 45 -39.61 14.10 20.29
CA ALA A 45 -40.52 13.05 19.86
C ALA A 45 -41.91 13.30 20.44
N ASP A 46 -42.97 13.05 19.66
CA ASP A 46 -44.20 12.40 20.14
C ASP A 46 -45.25 12.20 19.01
N GLY A 47 -45.97 11.07 19.08
CA GLY A 47 -47.45 11.08 18.96
C GLY A 47 -48.15 11.05 17.59
N VAL A 48 -48.35 9.84 17.05
CA VAL A 48 -49.62 9.27 16.51
C VAL A 48 -50.67 10.17 15.82
N GLY A 49 -51.13 9.74 14.63
CA GLY A 49 -52.50 9.98 14.14
C GLY A 49 -52.59 10.38 12.67
N GLY A 50 -53.46 9.74 11.88
CA GLY A 50 -53.62 10.07 10.46
C GLY A 50 -55.08 10.24 10.04
N HIS A 51 -55.32 11.01 8.98
CA HIS A 51 -56.41 10.76 8.02
C HIS A 51 -56.25 11.60 6.72
N ARG A 52 -56.64 10.94 5.62
CA ARG A 52 -57.02 11.43 4.27
C ARG A 52 -57.15 12.95 4.03
N GLY A 53 -56.58 13.41 2.92
CA GLY A 53 -57.42 14.02 1.86
C GLY A 53 -56.98 15.36 1.24
N ALA A 54 -57.32 15.47 -0.06
CA ALA A 54 -57.48 16.68 -0.88
C ALA A 54 -56.23 17.41 -1.44
N ILE A 55 -56.25 17.49 -2.78
CA ILE A 55 -55.42 18.31 -3.67
C ILE A 55 -55.88 19.77 -3.61
N VAL A 56 -54.94 20.72 -3.61
CA VAL A 56 -55.13 22.05 -4.22
C VAL A 56 -53.83 22.46 -4.93
N HIS A 57 -53.93 22.88 -6.19
CA HIS A 57 -52.83 23.51 -6.94
C HIS A 57 -52.62 24.96 -6.49
N ASP A 58 -51.38 25.44 -6.49
CA ASP A 58 -51.11 26.74 -7.09
C ASP A 58 -49.68 26.81 -7.68
N ASP A 59 -49.54 27.57 -8.77
CA ASP A 59 -48.34 27.64 -9.62
C ASP A 59 -47.55 28.93 -9.37
N SER A 60 -46.23 28.85 -9.23
CA SER A 60 -45.34 29.98 -9.58
C SER A 60 -43.90 29.57 -9.91
N MET A 61 -43.71 29.35 -11.21
CA MET A 61 -42.44 29.27 -11.95
C MET A 61 -41.32 30.22 -11.46
N ILE A 62 -40.15 29.67 -11.10
CA ILE A 62 -38.84 30.17 -11.59
C ILE A 62 -37.93 28.96 -11.89
N ALA A 63 -37.99 28.45 -13.13
CA ALA A 63 -37.06 27.43 -13.60
C ALA A 63 -35.74 28.07 -14.10
N ARG A 64 -34.61 27.75 -13.47
CA ARG A 64 -33.28 28.06 -14.03
C ARG A 64 -32.84 26.95 -14.99
N ARG A 65 -32.70 27.34 -16.26
CA ARG A 65 -32.34 26.49 -17.40
C ARG A 65 -30.89 26.01 -17.28
N VAL A 66 -30.68 24.71 -17.04
CA VAL A 66 -29.38 24.05 -17.26
C VAL A 66 -29.42 23.44 -18.65
N VAL A 67 -28.48 23.85 -19.52
CA VAL A 67 -28.29 23.21 -20.83
C VAL A 67 -27.36 22.03 -20.64
N VAL A 68 -27.88 20.82 -20.81
CA VAL A 68 -27.09 19.60 -21.00
C VAL A 68 -27.16 19.28 -22.49
N ASP A 69 -26.02 19.29 -23.16
CA ASP A 69 -25.93 18.85 -24.55
C ASP A 69 -25.47 17.37 -24.54
N GLN A 70 -26.33 16.46 -24.99
CA GLN A 70 -26.04 15.04 -25.10
C GLN A 70 -25.69 14.71 -26.55
N CYS A 71 -24.56 14.02 -26.77
CA CYS A 71 -24.27 13.43 -28.06
C CYS A 71 -24.16 11.90 -27.92
N THR A 72 -25.18 11.23 -28.41
CA THR A 72 -25.34 9.76 -28.40
C THR A 72 -24.57 9.14 -29.55
N LEU A 73 -23.85 8.03 -29.32
CA LEU A 73 -23.38 7.15 -30.40
C LEU A 73 -23.70 5.69 -30.09
N LEU A 74 -24.42 5.06 -31.02
CA LEU A 74 -24.88 3.68 -30.99
C LEU A 74 -23.87 2.74 -31.67
N HIS A 75 -23.93 1.46 -31.33
CA HIS A 75 -23.13 0.39 -31.95
C HIS A 75 -23.56 0.05 -33.39
N SER A 76 -22.59 -0.35 -34.21
CA SER A 76 -22.72 -1.53 -35.09
C SER A 76 -21.36 -2.04 -35.59
N THR A 77 -21.26 -3.37 -35.74
CA THR A 77 -20.20 -4.11 -36.45
C THR A 77 -20.82 -4.79 -37.67
N PRO A 78 -20.06 -5.16 -38.73
CA PRO A 78 -19.64 -6.56 -38.83
C PRO A 78 -18.28 -6.86 -39.55
N GLU A 79 -17.73 -8.03 -39.19
CA GLU A 79 -16.94 -9.03 -39.97
C GLU A 79 -15.99 -8.67 -41.16
N SER A 80 -14.67 -8.84 -40.94
CA SER A 80 -13.65 -9.72 -41.62
C SER A 80 -13.61 -9.93 -43.18
N PRO A 81 -12.57 -10.57 -43.81
CA PRO A 81 -11.29 -11.14 -43.32
C PRO A 81 -10.03 -10.89 -44.25
N ILE A 82 -8.93 -11.67 -44.06
CA ILE A 82 -7.88 -12.11 -45.04
C ILE A 82 -6.48 -11.40 -45.16
N ARG A 83 -5.46 -12.18 -44.73
CA ARG A 83 -4.07 -12.43 -45.24
C ARG A 83 -2.92 -11.38 -45.28
N ARG A 84 -1.82 -11.81 -44.64
CA ARG A 84 -0.38 -11.90 -45.08
C ARG A 84 0.26 -10.73 -45.85
N GLY A 85 1.35 -10.21 -45.28
CA GLY A 85 2.42 -9.51 -46.00
C GLY A 85 3.63 -9.25 -45.11
N ALA A 86 4.75 -9.94 -45.33
CA ALA A 86 6.03 -9.61 -44.71
C ALA A 86 6.74 -8.53 -45.53
N LEU A 87 7.60 -7.72 -44.91
CA LEU A 87 8.78 -7.13 -45.57
C LEU A 87 9.80 -6.60 -44.54
N GLN A 88 11.07 -6.65 -44.95
CA GLN A 88 12.26 -6.26 -44.19
C GLN A 88 12.63 -4.78 -44.45
N GLY A 89 13.60 -4.24 -43.70
CA GLY A 89 14.30 -2.99 -44.03
C GLY A 89 14.41 -2.03 -42.83
N THR A 90 15.47 -2.05 -42.02
CA THR A 90 16.86 -1.56 -42.22
C THR A 90 17.13 -0.20 -41.55
N LEU A 91 18.26 -0.17 -40.83
CA LEU A 91 19.04 0.94 -40.26
C LEU A 91 18.55 2.39 -40.49
N TRP A 92 18.54 3.17 -39.40
CA TRP A 92 18.98 4.58 -39.44
C TRP A 92 19.90 4.90 -38.26
N GLN A 93 21.14 5.34 -38.57
CA GLN A 93 22.07 5.89 -37.58
C GLN A 93 22.01 7.42 -37.54
N LYS A 94 22.19 7.97 -36.33
CA LYS A 94 22.84 9.26 -36.00
C LYS A 94 22.53 10.51 -36.83
N ALA A 95 21.91 11.49 -36.16
CA ALA A 95 22.39 12.88 -36.18
C ALA A 95 22.09 13.59 -34.85
N ARG A 96 23.08 14.29 -34.27
CA ARG A 96 22.91 15.30 -33.22
C ARG A 96 23.41 16.65 -33.76
N PRO A 97 22.71 17.76 -33.54
CA PRO A 97 23.31 19.09 -33.60
C PRO A 97 23.88 19.49 -32.23
N LYS A 98 25.09 20.07 -32.22
CA LYS A 98 25.57 20.95 -31.14
C LYS A 98 25.11 22.37 -31.48
N VAL A 99 24.69 23.16 -30.49
CA VAL A 99 24.62 24.62 -30.58
C VAL A 99 25.25 25.19 -29.31
N GLY A 100 26.08 26.23 -29.47
CA GLY A 100 26.88 26.81 -28.39
C GLY A 100 26.06 27.68 -27.44
N LEU A 101 26.54 27.77 -26.20
CA LEU A 101 26.10 28.73 -25.19
C LEU A 101 27.07 29.91 -25.20
N ASP A 102 26.59 31.10 -25.55
CA ASP A 102 27.32 32.34 -25.31
C ASP A 102 26.80 33.05 -24.06
N ARG A 103 27.66 33.83 -23.39
CA ARG A 103 27.42 34.38 -22.05
C ARG A 103 27.10 35.87 -22.13
N GLU A 104 25.96 36.29 -21.57
CA GLU A 104 25.79 37.69 -21.17
C GLU A 104 25.13 37.88 -19.80
N ARG A 105 25.54 38.96 -19.11
CA ARG A 105 25.27 39.20 -17.69
C ARG A 105 24.07 40.12 -17.51
N VAL A 106 23.07 39.70 -16.74
CA VAL A 106 22.01 40.60 -16.25
C VAL A 106 22.45 41.21 -14.91
N ARG A 107 22.53 42.55 -14.82
CA ARG A 107 22.72 43.27 -13.55
C ARG A 107 21.37 43.53 -12.89
N VAL A 108 21.33 43.41 -11.57
CA VAL A 108 20.17 43.76 -10.74
C VAL A 108 20.25 45.23 -10.32
N GLY A 109 19.16 45.98 -10.44
CA GLY A 109 19.01 47.36 -9.95
C GLY A 109 17.86 47.46 -8.93
N PRO A 110 17.92 48.38 -7.95
CA PRO A 110 17.10 48.27 -6.73
C PRO A 110 15.68 48.80 -6.86
N CYS A 111 14.76 48.15 -6.15
CA CYS A 111 13.37 48.56 -5.99
C CYS A 111 13.26 49.79 -5.07
N LYS A 112 12.52 50.84 -5.50
CA LYS A 112 12.21 52.00 -4.64
C LYS A 112 10.83 51.85 -4.00
N ARG A 113 10.77 52.15 -2.70
CA ARG A 113 9.53 52.23 -1.91
C ARG A 113 8.64 53.37 -2.41
N PHE A 114 7.34 53.18 -2.26
CA PHE A 114 6.35 54.27 -2.29
C PHE A 114 5.81 54.46 -0.88
N ASP A 115 6.23 55.54 -0.22
CA ASP A 115 5.57 56.05 0.98
C ASP A 115 4.48 57.04 0.57
N GLY A 116 3.30 56.95 1.19
CA GLY A 116 2.19 57.87 0.93
C GLY A 116 2.14 58.99 1.97
N ASP A 117 2.14 60.24 1.52
CA ASP A 117 1.85 61.40 2.39
C ASP A 117 0.44 61.98 2.11
N ARG A 118 -0.21 62.44 3.18
CA ARG A 118 -1.57 62.98 3.20
C ARG A 118 -1.51 64.51 3.28
N ARG A 119 -2.06 65.25 2.30
CA ARG A 119 -2.47 66.67 2.51
C ARG A 119 -3.84 66.97 1.90
N ARG A 120 -4.59 67.86 2.56
CA ARG A 120 -6.01 68.17 2.31
C ARG A 120 -6.19 69.54 1.64
N ALA A 121 -7.27 69.65 0.85
CA ALA A 121 -8.12 70.84 0.64
C ALA A 121 -7.51 72.05 -0.15
N PRO A 122 -8.33 73.00 -0.66
CA PRO A 122 -9.79 73.16 -0.52
C PRO A 122 -10.60 73.25 -1.85
N ILE A 123 -11.90 73.55 -1.72
CA ILE A 123 -12.92 73.61 -2.79
C ILE A 123 -13.25 75.06 -3.17
N ALA A 124 -13.31 75.35 -4.49
CA ALA A 124 -14.08 76.41 -5.18
C ALA A 124 -13.98 76.13 -6.70
N GLY A 125 -14.90 76.51 -7.61
CA GLY A 125 -16.24 77.11 -7.48
C GLY A 125 -16.76 77.55 -8.87
N LEU A 126 -17.90 77.00 -9.29
CA LEU A 126 -18.84 77.40 -10.37
C LEU A 126 -18.40 77.64 -11.85
N HIS A 127 -19.26 77.14 -12.74
CA HIS A 127 -19.60 77.55 -14.13
C HIS A 127 -18.52 77.80 -15.20
N ALA A 128 -18.53 76.96 -16.27
CA ALA A 128 -19.18 77.28 -17.55
C ALA A 128 -18.89 76.23 -18.65
N THR A 129 -19.95 75.73 -19.30
CA THR A 129 -19.92 75.23 -20.69
C THR A 129 -20.26 76.41 -21.63
N PRO A 130 -20.02 76.37 -22.97
CA PRO A 130 -19.75 75.21 -23.83
C PRO A 130 -18.55 75.36 -24.80
N TYR A 131 -18.19 74.27 -25.48
CA TYR A 131 -17.98 74.15 -26.95
C TYR A 131 -17.28 72.82 -27.27
N THR A 132 -18.02 71.86 -27.82
CA THR A 132 -17.52 70.51 -28.11
C THR A 132 -16.64 70.51 -29.37
N ARG A 133 -15.34 70.80 -29.20
CA ARG A 133 -14.35 70.64 -30.28
C ARG A 133 -13.99 69.16 -30.40
N ILE A 134 -14.66 68.43 -31.31
CA ILE A 134 -14.32 67.04 -31.60
C ILE A 134 -12.95 67.00 -32.30
N VAL A 135 -11.89 66.83 -31.52
CA VAL A 135 -10.58 66.49 -32.04
C VAL A 135 -10.60 65.01 -32.41
N LEU A 136 -10.63 64.72 -33.71
CA LEU A 136 -10.37 63.37 -34.24
C LEU A 136 -8.91 63.00 -33.99
N LEU A 137 -8.62 62.58 -32.76
CA LEU A 137 -7.38 61.90 -32.41
C LEU A 137 -7.30 60.63 -33.25
N ARG A 138 -6.46 60.64 -34.30
CA ARG A 138 -6.03 59.41 -34.98
C ARG A 138 -5.60 58.42 -33.89
N PRO A 139 -6.15 57.19 -33.84
CA PRO A 139 -5.72 56.23 -32.85
C PRO A 139 -4.24 55.94 -33.08
N ALA A 140 -3.39 56.40 -32.16
CA ALA A 140 -2.01 56.01 -32.13
C ALA A 140 -1.98 54.48 -32.12
N ALA A 141 -1.32 53.88 -33.12
CA ALA A 141 -1.25 52.44 -33.27
C ALA A 141 -0.55 51.85 -32.04
N ARG A 142 -1.34 51.49 -31.02
CA ARG A 142 -0.88 50.73 -29.88
C ARG A 142 -0.34 49.44 -30.47
N LYS A 143 0.99 49.28 -30.48
CA LYS A 143 1.62 48.00 -30.75
C LYS A 143 0.92 47.00 -29.86
N CYS A 144 0.15 46.10 -30.47
CA CYS A 144 -0.50 45.03 -29.76
C CYS A 144 0.65 44.15 -29.24
N CYS A 145 1.06 44.40 -27.99
CA CYS A 145 2.05 43.57 -27.33
C CYS A 145 1.43 42.19 -27.27
N VAL A 146 1.94 41.30 -28.12
CA VAL A 146 1.46 39.93 -28.25
C VAL A 146 1.43 39.36 -26.84
N ARG A 147 0.22 39.10 -26.35
CA ARG A 147 0.03 38.58 -24.99
C ARG A 147 0.90 37.33 -24.87
N SER A 148 1.75 37.30 -23.85
CA SER A 148 2.57 36.14 -23.53
C SER A 148 1.69 34.89 -23.56
N PHE A 149 2.06 33.92 -24.40
CA PHE A 149 1.35 32.64 -24.45
C PHE A 149 1.23 32.08 -23.03
N PRO A 150 0.07 31.52 -22.65
CA PRO A 150 -0.10 30.96 -21.31
C PRO A 150 0.96 29.88 -21.10
N VAL A 151 1.68 29.96 -19.97
CA VAL A 151 2.65 28.94 -19.58
C VAL A 151 1.90 27.62 -19.50
N ILE A 152 2.25 26.66 -20.37
CA ILE A 152 1.67 25.32 -20.33
C ILE A 152 1.98 24.76 -18.93
N PRO A 153 0.95 24.37 -18.15
CA PRO A 153 1.18 23.84 -16.82
C PRO A 153 2.05 22.59 -16.91
N LYS A 154 2.94 22.40 -15.94
CA LYS A 154 3.70 21.14 -15.85
C LYS A 154 2.71 19.97 -15.78
N PRO A 155 3.00 18.84 -16.43
CA PRO A 155 2.22 17.63 -16.22
C PRO A 155 2.20 17.29 -14.72
N PRO A 156 1.15 16.61 -14.22
CA PRO A 156 1.11 16.17 -12.84
C PRO A 156 2.34 15.32 -12.50
N PRO A 157 2.75 15.27 -11.22
CA PRO A 157 3.73 14.28 -10.77
C PRO A 157 3.31 12.89 -11.25
N ARG A 158 4.26 12.09 -11.73
CA ARG A 158 3.98 10.70 -12.10
C ARG A 158 3.54 9.94 -10.85
N GLU A 159 2.55 9.08 -11.00
CA GLU A 159 2.17 8.12 -9.97
C GLU A 159 3.38 7.26 -9.54
N GLY A 160 3.34 6.78 -8.30
CA GLY A 160 4.40 5.96 -7.74
C GLY A 160 4.63 4.71 -8.57
N GLN A 161 5.89 4.46 -8.98
CA GLN A 161 6.25 3.20 -9.60
C GLN A 161 6.12 2.08 -8.57
N LEU A 162 5.69 0.89 -9.00
CA LEU A 162 5.75 -0.32 -8.16
C LEU A 162 7.21 -0.63 -7.77
N GLY A 163 7.47 -0.73 -6.47
CA GLY A 163 8.68 -1.32 -5.92
C GLY A 163 8.74 -2.83 -6.22
N PHE A 164 9.93 -3.35 -6.45
CA PHE A 164 10.14 -4.75 -6.81
C PHE A 164 11.52 -5.22 -6.32
N ILE A 165 11.54 -6.28 -5.52
CA ILE A 165 12.74 -6.97 -5.05
C ILE A 165 12.56 -8.46 -5.30
N TYR A 166 13.54 -9.08 -5.95
CA TYR A 166 13.59 -10.52 -6.15
C TYR A 166 14.50 -11.19 -5.11
N SER A 167 13.91 -11.98 -4.22
CA SER A 167 14.60 -12.68 -3.14
C SER A 167 14.30 -14.18 -3.30
N PRO A 168 15.12 -14.92 -4.07
CA PRO A 168 14.75 -16.23 -4.61
C PRO A 168 14.22 -17.23 -3.56
N PRO A 169 13.09 -17.91 -3.81
CA PRO A 169 12.26 -17.89 -5.03
C PRO A 169 11.24 -16.74 -5.10
N TYR A 170 11.11 -15.91 -4.07
CA TYR A 170 9.99 -14.97 -3.88
C TYR A 170 10.18 -13.63 -4.60
N ARG A 171 9.08 -13.08 -5.11
CA ARG A 171 8.99 -11.69 -5.58
C ARG A 171 8.27 -10.85 -4.53
N ILE A 172 8.97 -9.90 -3.92
CA ILE A 172 8.36 -8.89 -3.06
C ILE A 172 8.11 -7.65 -3.92
N GLN A 173 6.84 -7.35 -4.19
CA GLN A 173 6.44 -6.23 -5.04
C GLN A 173 5.32 -5.40 -4.38
N GLY A 174 5.32 -4.08 -4.54
CA GLY A 174 4.35 -3.26 -3.83
C GLY A 174 4.60 -1.76 -3.93
N ILE A 175 3.79 -0.99 -3.22
CA ILE A 175 4.03 0.43 -2.94
C ILE A 175 3.92 0.58 -1.42
N SER A 176 4.85 1.29 -0.80
CA SER A 176 4.73 1.67 0.61
C SER A 176 5.40 3.01 0.88
N ILE A 177 4.59 3.97 1.33
CA ILE A 177 4.98 5.34 1.65
C ILE A 177 4.15 5.76 2.87
N ALA A 178 4.81 6.22 3.94
CA ALA A 178 4.13 6.41 5.22
C ALA A 178 3.05 7.51 5.20
N GLY A 179 1.88 7.21 5.76
CA GLY A 179 0.73 8.12 5.81
C GLY A 179 -0.01 8.26 4.48
N GLU A 180 0.19 7.34 3.53
CA GLU A 180 -0.35 7.46 2.16
C GLU A 180 -0.91 6.14 1.61
N GLN A 181 -0.07 5.11 1.52
CA GLN A 181 -0.43 3.79 1.03
C GLN A 181 0.68 2.80 1.36
N THR A 182 0.29 1.62 1.84
CA THR A 182 1.08 0.40 1.91
C THR A 182 0.27 -0.73 1.31
N ALA A 183 0.87 -1.43 0.36
CA ALA A 183 0.35 -2.67 -0.21
C ALA A 183 1.52 -3.49 -0.75
N ILE A 184 1.84 -4.59 -0.06
CA ILE A 184 2.94 -5.50 -0.37
C ILE A 184 2.37 -6.82 -0.90
N HIS A 185 2.98 -7.43 -1.90
CA HIS A 185 2.48 -8.64 -2.53
C HIS A 185 3.62 -9.64 -2.76
N CYS A 186 3.38 -10.89 -2.37
CA CYS A 186 4.24 -12.04 -2.61
C CYS A 186 3.48 -13.11 -3.43
N PRO A 187 3.53 -13.06 -4.78
CA PRO A 187 2.71 -13.90 -5.66
C PRO A 187 2.89 -15.41 -5.43
N GLU A 188 4.10 -15.87 -5.12
CA GLU A 188 4.42 -17.29 -4.91
C GLU A 188 3.76 -17.88 -3.64
N LEU A 189 3.24 -17.01 -2.76
CA LEU A 189 2.53 -17.37 -1.54
C LEU A 189 1.01 -17.15 -1.67
N ASP A 190 0.53 -16.61 -2.79
CA ASP A 190 -0.86 -16.15 -2.99
C ASP A 190 -1.34 -15.15 -1.91
N LEU A 191 -0.40 -14.33 -1.44
CA LEU A 191 -0.53 -13.51 -0.24
C LEU A 191 -0.10 -12.06 -0.50
N ALA A 192 -0.94 -11.12 -0.09
CA ALA A 192 -0.59 -9.71 0.06
C ALA A 192 -0.64 -9.30 1.54
N PHE A 193 0.12 -8.27 1.89
CA PHE A 193 0.11 -7.60 3.18
C PHE A 193 -0.32 -6.15 2.99
N ASP A 194 -1.42 -5.77 3.65
CA ASP A 194 -2.10 -4.48 3.55
C ASP A 194 -2.57 -4.06 2.14
N VAL A 195 -3.58 -3.20 2.08
CA VAL A 195 -4.14 -2.61 0.85
C VAL A 195 -4.64 -1.19 1.12
N GLY A 196 -3.73 -0.24 1.30
CA GLY A 196 -4.07 1.20 1.41
C GLY A 196 -4.72 1.75 0.15
N LEU A 197 -3.99 1.69 -0.97
CA LEU A 197 -4.53 1.85 -2.32
C LEU A 197 -4.14 0.60 -3.10
N CYS A 198 -5.11 -0.10 -3.69
CA CYS A 198 -4.86 -1.42 -4.28
C CYS A 198 -4.13 -1.31 -5.63
N PRO A 199 -2.84 -1.67 -5.73
CA PRO A 199 -2.13 -1.67 -7.00
C PRO A 199 -2.58 -2.88 -7.82
N ARG A 200 -2.71 -2.75 -9.14
CA ARG A 200 -3.18 -3.84 -10.02
C ARG A 200 -2.57 -5.23 -9.76
N PRO A 201 -1.26 -5.39 -9.44
CA PRO A 201 -0.70 -6.71 -9.11
C PRO A 201 -1.28 -7.38 -7.86
N VAL A 202 -1.65 -6.62 -6.81
CA VAL A 202 -2.22 -7.15 -5.55
C VAL A 202 -3.55 -7.87 -5.81
N LEU A 203 -4.32 -7.46 -6.83
CA LEU A 203 -5.60 -8.08 -7.18
C LEU A 203 -5.48 -9.58 -7.50
N THR A 204 -4.30 -10.10 -7.80
CA THR A 204 -4.10 -11.54 -8.05
C THR A 204 -4.06 -12.38 -6.76
N ALA A 205 -3.57 -11.83 -5.64
CA ALA A 205 -3.56 -12.53 -4.36
C ALA A 205 -4.97 -12.84 -3.87
N SER A 206 -5.24 -14.10 -3.50
CA SER A 206 -6.51 -14.51 -2.90
C SER A 206 -6.67 -14.04 -1.46
N ILE A 207 -5.56 -13.94 -0.72
CA ILE A 207 -5.53 -13.55 0.68
C ILE A 207 -4.76 -12.23 0.87
N VAL A 208 -5.37 -11.32 1.63
CA VAL A 208 -4.75 -10.10 2.17
C VAL A 208 -4.65 -10.28 3.68
N ALA A 209 -3.42 -10.25 4.22
CA ALA A 209 -3.16 -10.13 5.64
C ALA A 209 -3.09 -8.63 6.00
N LEU A 210 -4.12 -8.12 6.68
CA LEU A 210 -4.21 -6.74 7.12
C LEU A 210 -3.58 -6.60 8.50
N SER A 211 -2.50 -5.83 8.59
CA SER A 211 -1.80 -5.54 9.84
C SER A 211 -2.69 -4.72 10.78
N HIS A 212 -3.22 -3.60 10.30
CA HIS A 212 -4.05 -2.69 11.08
C HIS A 212 -4.95 -1.82 10.17
N ALA A 213 -5.89 -1.08 10.77
CA ALA A 213 -6.96 -0.40 10.04
C ALA A 213 -6.74 1.11 9.77
N HIS A 214 -5.50 1.62 9.75
CA HIS A 214 -5.27 2.96 9.21
C HIS A 214 -5.59 3.01 7.71
N MET A 215 -5.96 4.19 7.20
CA MET A 215 -6.49 4.33 5.83
C MET A 215 -5.46 3.95 4.76
N ASP A 216 -4.20 4.29 4.99
CA ASP A 216 -3.06 3.92 4.17
C ASP A 216 -2.70 2.42 4.23
N HIS A 217 -3.36 1.62 5.06
CA HIS A 217 -3.23 0.16 5.08
C HIS A 217 -4.53 -0.57 4.68
N SER A 218 -5.68 0.10 4.69
CA SER A 218 -7.00 -0.55 4.57
C SER A 218 -7.98 0.04 3.54
N ALA A 219 -7.80 1.29 3.09
CA ALA A 219 -8.83 1.99 2.29
C ALA A 219 -9.12 1.35 0.91
N GLY A 220 -8.20 0.55 0.39
CA GLY A 220 -8.31 -0.16 -0.89
C GLY A 220 -9.03 -1.51 -0.78
N ILE A 221 -9.38 -1.99 0.42
CA ILE A 221 -10.05 -3.30 0.64
C ILE A 221 -11.39 -3.42 -0.13
N PRO A 222 -12.32 -2.45 -0.11
CA PRO A 222 -13.58 -2.56 -0.86
C PRO A 222 -13.34 -2.65 -2.37
N TYR A 223 -12.39 -1.87 -2.88
CA TYR A 223 -11.99 -1.91 -4.29
C TYR A 223 -11.34 -3.24 -4.67
N TYR A 224 -10.49 -3.80 -3.80
CA TYR A 224 -9.89 -5.13 -3.96
C TYR A 224 -10.95 -6.23 -4.14
N PHE A 225 -11.94 -6.30 -3.23
CA PHE A 225 -13.03 -7.28 -3.35
C PHE A 225 -13.89 -7.07 -4.61
N SER A 226 -14.20 -5.82 -4.95
CA SER A 226 -14.99 -5.48 -6.14
C SER A 226 -14.26 -5.89 -7.42
N GLN A 227 -12.98 -5.53 -7.54
CA GLN A 227 -12.18 -5.78 -8.74
C GLN A 227 -11.78 -7.23 -8.93
N ARG A 228 -11.61 -8.02 -7.85
CA ARG A 228 -11.46 -9.48 -7.95
C ARG A 228 -12.73 -10.15 -8.46
N THR A 229 -13.88 -9.75 -7.93
CA THR A 229 -15.19 -10.21 -8.40
C THR A 229 -15.39 -9.87 -9.88
N PHE A 230 -15.18 -8.61 -10.26
CA PHE A 230 -15.34 -8.11 -11.63
C PHE A 230 -14.43 -8.82 -12.63
N GLN A 231 -13.16 -9.08 -12.26
CA GLN A 231 -12.20 -9.82 -13.10
C GLN A 231 -12.34 -11.36 -12.99
N LYS A 232 -13.34 -11.88 -12.26
CA LYS A 232 -13.60 -13.31 -12.06
C LYS A 232 -12.42 -14.08 -11.46
N LEU A 233 -11.67 -13.43 -10.57
CA LEU A 233 -10.50 -14.01 -9.87
C LEU A 233 -10.89 -14.85 -8.63
N GLY A 234 -12.19 -14.99 -8.35
CA GLY A 234 -12.73 -15.59 -7.14
C GLY A 234 -12.90 -14.58 -6.00
N THR A 235 -13.62 -14.97 -4.95
CA THR A 235 -13.79 -14.17 -3.73
C THR A 235 -12.42 -13.79 -3.16
N GLY A 236 -12.25 -12.53 -2.77
CA GLY A 236 -11.07 -12.11 -2.01
C GLY A 236 -11.27 -12.37 -0.53
N HIS A 237 -10.19 -12.67 0.19
CA HIS A 237 -10.18 -12.96 1.62
C HIS A 237 -9.28 -11.97 2.36
N VAL A 238 -9.80 -11.26 3.36
CA VAL A 238 -9.02 -10.44 4.28
C VAL A 238 -8.91 -11.13 5.64
N VAL A 239 -7.68 -11.30 6.11
CA VAL A 239 -7.35 -11.74 7.47
C VAL A 239 -6.96 -10.51 8.27
N CYS A 240 -7.49 -10.36 9.49
CA CYS A 240 -7.31 -9.15 10.29
C CYS A 240 -7.32 -9.45 11.80
N HIS A 241 -6.92 -8.48 12.61
CA HIS A 241 -7.07 -8.55 14.07
C HIS A 241 -8.55 -8.70 14.47
N PRO A 242 -8.92 -9.48 15.51
CA PRO A 242 -10.32 -9.76 15.84
C PRO A 242 -11.19 -8.52 16.05
N GLU A 243 -10.65 -7.46 16.65
CA GLU A 243 -11.36 -6.18 16.84
C GLU A 243 -11.71 -5.46 15.53
N LEU A 244 -11.01 -5.76 14.43
CA LEU A 244 -11.20 -5.11 13.13
C LEU A 244 -12.26 -5.80 12.26
N GLU A 245 -12.64 -7.06 12.55
CA GLU A 245 -13.60 -7.80 11.73
C GLU A 245 -14.95 -7.08 11.62
N ALA A 246 -15.53 -6.65 12.75
CA ALA A 246 -16.83 -5.98 12.76
C ALA A 246 -16.80 -4.60 12.05
N PRO A 247 -15.83 -3.70 12.32
CA PRO A 247 -15.64 -2.47 11.54
C PRO A 247 -15.45 -2.70 10.03
N LEU A 248 -14.65 -3.70 9.62
CA LEU A 248 -14.44 -4.00 8.20
C LEU A 248 -15.72 -4.52 7.52
N ARG A 249 -16.52 -5.34 8.21
CA ARG A 249 -17.84 -5.77 7.73
C ARG A 249 -18.82 -4.60 7.62
N GLN A 250 -18.79 -3.64 8.56
CA GLN A 250 -19.60 -2.42 8.50
C GLN A 250 -19.17 -1.51 7.33
N MET A 251 -17.87 -1.36 7.09
CA MET A 251 -17.34 -0.67 5.91
C MET A 251 -17.89 -1.29 4.62
N MET A 252 -17.83 -2.62 4.48
CA MET A 252 -18.39 -3.31 3.31
C MET A 252 -19.91 -3.17 3.19
N ALA A 253 -20.65 -3.14 4.31
CA ALA A 253 -22.08 -2.88 4.30
C ALA A 253 -22.43 -1.48 3.77
N GLY A 254 -21.64 -0.46 4.12
CA GLY A 254 -21.82 0.92 3.64
C GLY A 254 -21.69 1.08 2.12
N TRP A 255 -20.96 0.19 1.44
CA TRP A 255 -20.85 0.20 -0.02
C TRP A 255 -22.07 -0.39 -0.75
N ILE A 256 -22.92 -1.18 -0.08
CA ILE A 256 -24.03 -1.89 -0.73
C ILE A 256 -25.02 -0.92 -1.39
N ASP A 257 -25.38 0.18 -0.71
CA ASP A 257 -26.34 1.15 -1.23
C ASP A 257 -25.72 2.11 -2.28
N LEU A 258 -24.41 2.36 -2.17
CA LEU A 258 -23.65 3.19 -3.11
C LEU A 258 -23.47 2.48 -4.46
N GLU A 259 -22.97 1.24 -4.42
CA GLU A 259 -22.70 0.41 -5.59
C GLU A 259 -23.96 -0.28 -6.12
N ARG A 260 -25.02 -0.40 -5.31
CA ARG A 260 -26.25 -1.16 -5.58
C ARG A 260 -26.01 -2.65 -5.85
N GLN A 261 -24.90 -3.18 -5.34
CA GLN A 261 -24.52 -4.58 -5.44
C GLN A 261 -23.94 -5.09 -4.12
N ARG A 262 -24.10 -6.39 -3.86
CA ARG A 262 -23.47 -7.07 -2.72
C ARG A 262 -22.21 -7.77 -3.19
N THR A 263 -21.08 -7.07 -3.14
CA THR A 263 -19.78 -7.61 -3.52
C THR A 263 -19.43 -8.82 -2.64
N PRO A 264 -19.17 -10.02 -3.21
CA PRO A 264 -18.66 -11.17 -2.47
C PRO A 264 -17.31 -10.85 -1.81
N HIS A 265 -17.20 -11.14 -0.53
CA HIS A 265 -15.99 -10.91 0.25
C HIS A 265 -15.93 -11.88 1.44
N GLU A 266 -14.73 -12.31 1.79
CA GLU A 266 -14.45 -13.03 3.03
C GLU A 266 -13.59 -12.13 3.94
N ILE A 267 -13.98 -12.03 5.20
CA ILE A 267 -13.22 -11.36 6.26
C ILE A 267 -13.14 -12.37 7.41
N THR A 268 -11.96 -12.52 8.02
CA THR A 268 -11.74 -13.45 9.13
C THR A 268 -10.83 -12.82 10.18
N ALA A 269 -11.32 -12.77 11.42
CA ALA A 269 -10.48 -12.56 12.59
C ALA A 269 -9.44 -13.68 12.75
N LEU A 270 -8.17 -13.31 12.85
CA LEU A 270 -7.10 -14.21 13.29
C LEU A 270 -6.50 -13.64 14.58
N ALA A 271 -6.69 -14.35 15.69
CA ALA A 271 -6.15 -13.95 16.99
C ALA A 271 -4.60 -13.95 16.98
N PRO A 272 -3.94 -13.17 17.84
CA PRO A 272 -2.53 -13.34 18.15
C PRO A 272 -2.16 -14.82 18.40
N ASP A 273 -0.98 -15.22 17.94
CA ASP A 273 -0.43 -16.59 17.99
C ASP A 273 -1.20 -17.67 17.20
N ALA A 274 -2.42 -17.36 16.72
CA ALA A 274 -3.16 -18.27 15.87
C ALA A 274 -2.56 -18.35 14.46
N SER A 275 -2.84 -19.47 13.78
CA SER A 275 -2.37 -19.72 12.41
C SER A 275 -3.53 -20.12 11.51
N MET A 276 -3.66 -19.46 10.36
CA MET A 276 -4.60 -19.82 9.30
C MET A 276 -3.88 -20.59 8.19
N ARG A 277 -4.51 -21.61 7.60
CA ARG A 277 -3.91 -22.34 6.47
C ARG A 277 -4.20 -21.65 5.14
N ILE A 278 -3.16 -21.20 4.44
CA ILE A 278 -3.25 -20.69 3.06
C ILE A 278 -3.44 -21.87 2.09
N ARG A 279 -2.56 -22.87 2.19
CA ARG A 279 -2.59 -24.10 1.37
C ARG A 279 -1.95 -25.27 2.15
N PRO A 280 -2.00 -26.54 1.70
CA PRO A 280 -1.69 -27.70 2.56
C PRO A 280 -0.40 -27.64 3.38
N ASN A 281 0.67 -27.07 2.81
CA ASN A 281 1.99 -26.96 3.44
C ASN A 281 2.38 -25.49 3.76
N LEU A 282 1.42 -24.56 3.83
CA LEU A 282 1.69 -23.13 4.05
C LEU A 282 0.65 -22.53 5.00
N LEU A 283 1.14 -22.00 6.12
CA LEU A 283 0.36 -21.30 7.14
C LEU A 283 0.66 -19.80 7.11
N LEU A 284 -0.32 -19.01 7.53
CA LEU A 284 -0.18 -17.60 7.90
C LEU A 284 -0.33 -17.52 9.42
N ARG A 285 0.75 -17.17 10.14
CA ARG A 285 0.73 -16.94 11.59
C ARG A 285 0.53 -15.47 11.88
N ALA A 286 -0.37 -15.14 12.80
CA ALA A 286 -0.53 -13.79 13.34
C ALA A 286 0.33 -13.61 14.59
N ILE A 287 0.94 -12.43 14.73
CA ILE A 287 1.82 -12.05 15.83
C ILE A 287 1.39 -10.66 16.29
N GLU A 288 1.10 -10.48 17.58
CA GLU A 288 0.74 -9.16 18.10
C GLU A 288 1.92 -8.19 18.04
N VAL A 289 1.70 -6.98 17.56
CA VAL A 289 2.70 -5.92 17.45
C VAL A 289 2.18 -4.62 18.07
N SER A 290 3.07 -3.82 18.65
CA SER A 290 2.64 -2.58 19.33
C SER A 290 2.57 -1.43 18.35
N HIS A 291 1.36 -0.96 18.09
CA HIS A 291 1.07 0.26 17.34
C HIS A 291 -0.05 1.06 18.04
N THR A 292 -0.58 2.12 17.42
CA THR A 292 -1.57 3.03 18.04
C THR A 292 -2.97 2.40 18.17
N GLY A 293 -3.26 1.35 17.40
CA GLY A 293 -4.49 0.57 17.45
C GLY A 293 -4.23 -0.94 17.36
N PRO A 294 -5.29 -1.77 17.31
CA PRO A 294 -5.16 -3.22 17.27
C PRO A 294 -4.43 -3.67 15.99
N SER A 295 -3.27 -4.32 16.16
CA SER A 295 -2.30 -4.50 15.07
C SER A 295 -1.61 -5.87 15.12
N LEU A 296 -1.39 -6.44 13.93
CA LEU A 296 -0.73 -7.72 13.73
C LEU A 296 0.46 -7.61 12.76
N GLY A 297 1.58 -8.18 13.17
CA GLY A 297 2.57 -8.72 12.26
C GLY A 297 2.13 -10.10 11.78
N PHE A 298 2.68 -10.56 10.66
CA PHE A 298 2.36 -11.85 10.07
C PHE A 298 3.60 -12.60 9.62
N CYS A 299 3.56 -13.92 9.67
CA CYS A 299 4.57 -14.77 9.04
C CYS A 299 3.95 -15.85 8.18
N ALA A 300 4.39 -15.95 6.93
CA ALA A 300 4.13 -17.09 6.06
C ALA A 300 5.10 -18.22 6.42
N VAL A 301 4.58 -19.35 6.90
CA VAL A 301 5.34 -20.48 7.46
C VAL A 301 5.10 -21.73 6.62
N GLU A 302 6.16 -22.30 6.04
CA GLU A 302 6.09 -23.59 5.37
C GLU A 302 6.09 -24.73 6.39
N THR A 303 5.20 -25.71 6.24
CA THR A 303 5.20 -26.92 7.05
C THR A 303 5.76 -28.11 6.26
N ARG A 304 6.88 -28.67 6.71
CA ARG A 304 7.51 -29.86 6.12
C ARG A 304 7.45 -31.04 7.07
N SER A 305 7.01 -32.20 6.59
CA SER A 305 7.10 -33.45 7.36
C SER A 305 8.50 -34.04 7.22
N LYS A 306 9.24 -34.17 8.33
CA LYS A 306 10.54 -34.87 8.38
C LYS A 306 10.40 -36.19 9.16
N LEU A 307 11.12 -37.22 8.73
CA LEU A 307 11.22 -38.49 9.46
C LEU A 307 11.82 -38.24 10.85
N ARG A 308 11.22 -38.82 11.90
CA ARG A 308 11.76 -38.71 13.27
C ARG A 308 13.14 -39.38 13.35
N PRO A 309 14.08 -38.88 14.19
CA PRO A 309 15.43 -39.42 14.27
C PRO A 309 15.47 -40.93 14.53
N GLU A 310 14.60 -41.42 15.41
CA GLU A 310 14.43 -42.83 15.81
C GLU A 310 14.08 -43.80 14.66
N PHE A 311 13.65 -43.29 13.50
CA PHE A 311 13.26 -44.10 12.35
C PHE A 311 14.20 -43.93 11.14
N ARG A 312 15.27 -43.13 11.23
CA ARG A 312 16.14 -42.80 10.09
C ARG A 312 16.81 -44.01 9.45
N ASP A 313 17.26 -44.96 10.26
CA ASP A 313 18.04 -46.12 9.81
C ASP A 313 17.17 -47.36 9.54
N LEU A 314 15.84 -47.23 9.58
CA LEU A 314 14.92 -48.32 9.28
C LEU A 314 14.72 -48.52 7.77
N PRO A 315 14.68 -49.77 7.28
CA PRO A 315 14.34 -50.06 5.89
C PRO A 315 12.98 -49.48 5.48
N GLN A 316 12.85 -49.09 4.20
CA GLN A 316 11.64 -48.47 3.66
C GLN A 316 10.38 -49.34 3.84
N GLU A 317 10.53 -50.67 3.77
CA GLU A 317 9.44 -51.62 4.04
C GLU A 317 8.94 -51.49 5.49
N ARG A 318 9.86 -51.45 6.46
CA ARG A 318 9.52 -51.29 7.89
C ARG A 318 8.91 -49.92 8.19
N LEU A 319 9.36 -48.87 7.51
CA LEU A 319 8.72 -47.55 7.58
C LEU A 319 7.29 -47.56 7.04
N ARG A 320 7.04 -48.32 5.97
CA ARG A 320 5.69 -48.49 5.40
C ARG A 320 4.78 -49.28 6.34
N GLU A 321 5.27 -50.36 6.95
CA GLU A 321 4.54 -51.10 7.98
C GLU A 321 4.17 -50.22 9.17
N LEU A 322 5.12 -49.47 9.73
CA LEU A 322 4.87 -48.56 10.86
C LEU A 322 3.82 -47.50 10.50
N ARG A 323 3.88 -46.93 9.30
CA ARG A 323 2.88 -45.96 8.81
C ARG A 323 1.50 -46.58 8.61
N LEU A 324 1.43 -47.82 8.09
CA LEU A 324 0.16 -48.56 7.93
C LEU A 324 -0.43 -48.97 9.29
N GLY A 325 0.42 -49.30 10.27
CA GLY A 325 0.05 -49.52 11.67
C GLY A 325 -0.26 -48.24 12.46
N GLY A 326 -0.44 -47.09 11.80
CA GLY A 326 -0.84 -45.83 12.44
C GLY A 326 0.25 -45.13 13.26
N THR A 327 1.50 -45.60 13.24
CA THR A 327 2.59 -44.98 13.99
C THR A 327 3.00 -43.66 13.35
N ALA A 328 3.05 -42.59 14.14
CA ALA A 328 3.51 -41.27 13.72
C ALA A 328 5.04 -41.26 13.49
N ILE A 329 5.47 -41.69 12.30
CA ILE A 329 6.88 -41.77 11.90
C ILE A 329 7.52 -40.41 11.55
N THR A 330 6.71 -39.39 11.27
CA THR A 330 7.18 -38.05 10.91
C THR A 330 6.79 -37.01 11.95
N HIS A 331 7.63 -35.98 12.11
CA HIS A 331 7.31 -34.75 12.82
C HIS A 331 7.16 -33.59 11.81
N ALA A 332 6.34 -32.61 12.14
CA ALA A 332 6.29 -31.35 11.40
C ALA A 332 7.49 -30.48 11.78
N VAL A 333 8.11 -29.86 10.78
CA VAL A 333 9.08 -28.79 10.94
C VAL A 333 8.50 -27.56 10.25
N GLU A 334 8.44 -26.47 11.00
CA GLU A 334 8.00 -25.17 10.51
C GLU A 334 9.21 -24.38 10.01
N ILE A 335 9.04 -23.69 8.88
CA ILE A 335 10.09 -22.87 8.25
C ILE A 335 9.49 -21.50 7.94
N PRO A 336 9.78 -20.46 8.74
CA PRO A 336 9.42 -19.08 8.43
C PRO A 336 10.01 -18.63 7.07
N LEU A 337 9.14 -18.28 6.12
CA LEU A 337 9.53 -17.91 4.75
C LEU A 337 9.63 -16.40 4.59
N VAL A 338 8.51 -15.71 4.85
CA VAL A 338 8.35 -14.28 4.69
C VAL A 338 7.58 -13.76 5.90
N ALA A 339 8.23 -12.95 6.71
CA ALA A 339 7.61 -12.22 7.81
C ALA A 339 7.33 -10.77 7.40
N TYR A 340 6.25 -10.19 7.93
CA TYR A 340 5.84 -8.81 7.76
C TYR A 340 5.55 -8.22 9.13
N THR A 341 6.21 -7.11 9.50
CA THR A 341 6.00 -6.51 10.84
C THR A 341 4.67 -5.76 10.95
N GLY A 342 4.13 -5.25 9.83
CA GLY A 342 3.24 -4.10 9.89
C GLY A 342 3.94 -2.86 10.45
N ASP A 343 3.16 -1.83 10.75
CA ASP A 343 3.63 -0.66 11.48
C ASP A 343 3.75 -0.99 12.97
N THR A 344 4.89 -0.67 13.59
CA THR A 344 5.11 -0.98 15.01
C THR A 344 6.33 -0.25 15.60
N GLU A 345 6.31 -0.02 16.91
CA GLU A 345 7.51 0.35 17.67
C GLU A 345 8.43 -0.84 17.96
N ILE A 346 9.67 -0.56 18.36
CA ILE A 346 10.62 -1.59 18.78
C ILE A 346 10.10 -2.33 20.03
N GLY A 347 9.94 -3.66 19.94
CA GLY A 347 9.37 -4.45 21.03
C GLY A 347 9.74 -5.94 20.99
N PRO A 348 9.45 -6.71 22.06
CA PRO A 348 9.85 -8.11 22.20
C PRO A 348 9.31 -9.05 21.12
N CYS A 349 8.15 -8.73 20.53
CA CYS A 349 7.55 -9.54 19.46
C CYS A 349 8.46 -9.66 18.23
N LEU A 350 9.26 -8.64 17.92
CA LEU A 350 10.19 -8.65 16.79
C LEU A 350 11.41 -9.58 16.98
N PHE A 351 11.61 -10.14 18.19
CA PHE A 351 12.68 -11.08 18.50
C PHE A 351 12.22 -12.54 18.55
N ARG A 352 10.95 -12.81 18.25
CA ARG A 352 10.39 -14.17 18.19
C ARG A 352 10.91 -14.94 16.96
N ASP A 353 10.85 -16.26 17.02
CA ASP A 353 11.30 -17.16 15.95
C ASP A 353 10.67 -16.86 14.58
N GLU A 354 9.43 -16.38 14.53
CA GLU A 354 8.77 -16.02 13.26
C GLU A 354 9.47 -14.88 12.51
N PHE A 355 10.13 -13.96 13.21
CA PHE A 355 10.95 -12.90 12.60
C PHE A 355 12.45 -13.28 12.60
N ALA A 356 12.92 -13.88 13.70
CA ALA A 356 14.33 -14.24 13.88
C ALA A 356 14.81 -15.28 12.86
N GLN A 357 13.97 -16.24 12.49
CA GLN A 357 14.32 -17.35 11.58
C GLN A 357 13.77 -17.18 10.16
N ALA A 358 13.05 -16.08 9.85
CA ALA A 358 12.47 -15.86 8.53
C ALA A 358 13.53 -15.68 7.45
N GLY A 359 13.34 -16.34 6.30
CA GLY A 359 14.21 -16.14 5.13
C GLY A 359 14.19 -14.70 4.59
N ILE A 360 13.03 -14.05 4.68
CA ILE A 360 12.80 -12.64 4.31
C ILE A 360 12.01 -11.97 5.42
N VAL A 361 12.44 -10.77 5.84
CA VAL A 361 11.67 -9.90 6.74
C VAL A 361 11.32 -8.61 6.03
N VAL A 362 10.03 -8.35 5.83
CA VAL A 362 9.50 -7.08 5.35
C VAL A 362 9.15 -6.24 6.58
N THR A 363 9.81 -5.12 6.79
CA THR A 363 9.66 -4.32 8.02
C THR A 363 9.50 -2.84 7.72
N GLU A 364 8.71 -2.15 8.54
CA GLU A 364 8.63 -0.69 8.47
C GLU A 364 9.96 -0.04 8.90
N CYS A 365 10.24 1.16 8.40
CA CYS A 365 11.20 2.07 9.02
C CYS A 365 10.81 3.49 8.66
N THR A 366 9.94 4.08 9.48
CA THR A 366 9.31 5.36 9.15
C THR A 366 10.29 6.54 9.20
N PHE A 367 11.27 6.51 10.11
CA PHE A 367 12.12 7.67 10.44
C PHE A 367 13.63 7.40 10.33
N PHE A 368 14.39 8.37 9.79
CA PHE A 368 15.83 8.24 9.51
C PHE A 368 16.71 9.35 10.11
N GLU A 369 16.14 10.55 10.32
CA GLU A 369 16.79 11.68 10.97
C GLU A 369 16.79 11.48 12.50
N ALA A 370 17.95 11.66 13.15
CA ALA A 370 18.11 11.39 14.59
C ALA A 370 17.10 12.16 15.49
N GLU A 371 16.72 13.37 15.07
CA GLU A 371 15.71 14.24 15.71
C GLU A 371 14.29 13.63 15.71
N HIS A 372 14.03 12.63 14.86
CA HIS A 372 12.73 11.98 14.73
C HIS A 372 12.56 10.76 15.65
N ARG A 373 13.52 10.44 16.53
CA ARG A 373 13.39 9.32 17.48
C ARG A 373 12.17 9.43 18.41
N ASP A 374 11.89 10.63 18.92
CA ASP A 374 10.71 10.86 19.75
C ASP A 374 9.41 10.79 18.94
N ARG A 375 9.44 11.22 17.68
CA ARG A 375 8.29 11.10 16.76
C ARG A 375 7.99 9.64 16.42
N ALA A 376 9.03 8.81 16.24
CA ALA A 376 8.90 7.37 16.07
C ALA A 376 8.23 6.73 17.28
N LYS A 377 8.68 7.07 18.50
CA LYS A 377 8.07 6.58 19.74
C LYS A 377 6.61 7.02 19.92
N VAL A 378 6.29 8.29 19.67
CA VAL A 378 4.91 8.80 19.82
C VAL A 378 3.95 8.20 18.79
N GLY A 379 4.40 8.04 17.53
CA GLY A 379 3.63 7.36 16.49
C GLY A 379 3.63 5.84 16.56
N LYS A 380 4.41 5.26 17.49
CA LYS A 380 4.73 3.82 17.58
C LYS A 380 5.18 3.21 16.25
N HIS A 381 6.30 3.74 15.75
CA HIS A 381 7.00 3.32 14.54
C HIS A 381 8.47 3.00 14.81
N LEU A 382 9.15 2.34 13.86
CA LEU A 382 10.59 2.10 13.93
C LEU A 382 11.39 3.32 13.47
N HIS A 383 12.51 3.55 14.14
CA HIS A 383 13.57 4.44 13.69
C HIS A 383 14.74 3.63 13.13
N VAL A 384 15.50 4.16 12.17
CA VAL A 384 16.59 3.45 11.49
C VAL A 384 17.61 2.82 12.47
N GLU A 385 17.89 3.49 13.59
CA GLU A 385 18.77 3.01 14.67
C GLU A 385 18.31 1.70 15.32
N ASP A 386 17.01 1.39 15.31
CA ASP A 386 16.47 0.18 15.93
C ASP A 386 16.78 -1.06 15.07
N LEU A 387 16.91 -0.88 13.74
CA LEU A 387 17.32 -1.94 12.80
C LEU A 387 18.67 -2.57 13.19
N LYS A 388 19.61 -1.79 13.75
CA LYS A 388 20.91 -2.28 14.22
C LYS A 388 20.81 -3.38 15.28
N THR A 389 19.73 -3.38 16.07
CA THR A 389 19.47 -4.41 17.08
C THR A 389 18.71 -5.59 16.47
N LEU A 390 17.72 -5.29 15.63
CA LEU A 390 16.89 -6.30 14.96
C LEU A 390 17.71 -7.17 14.00
N LEU A 391 18.61 -6.59 13.21
CA LEU A 391 19.46 -7.32 12.27
C LEU A 391 20.36 -8.36 12.96
N LYS A 392 20.80 -8.11 14.19
CA LYS A 392 21.57 -9.10 14.98
C LYS A 392 20.74 -10.30 15.42
N ALA A 393 19.42 -10.15 15.52
CA ALA A 393 18.50 -11.22 15.89
C ALA A 393 17.94 -11.96 14.65
N TRP A 394 17.81 -11.26 13.52
CA TRP A 394 17.21 -11.81 12.30
C TRP A 394 18.25 -12.49 11.40
N SER A 395 18.11 -13.79 11.19
CA SER A 395 18.88 -14.55 10.19
C SER A 395 18.41 -14.35 8.74
N ALA A 396 17.55 -13.36 8.49
CA ALA A 396 16.97 -13.08 7.19
C ALA A 396 18.03 -12.75 6.14
N ARG A 397 17.94 -13.43 4.99
CA ARG A 397 18.84 -13.20 3.83
C ARG A 397 18.58 -11.85 3.19
N ASP A 398 17.32 -11.42 3.16
CA ASP A 398 16.92 -10.11 2.65
C ASP A 398 15.94 -9.47 3.64
N VAL A 399 16.26 -8.27 4.10
CA VAL A 399 15.37 -7.41 4.91
C VAL A 399 14.86 -6.29 4.01
N VAL A 400 13.55 -6.27 3.77
CA VAL A 400 12.91 -5.31 2.88
C VAL A 400 12.28 -4.20 3.73
N VAL A 401 12.90 -3.03 3.69
CA VAL A 401 12.42 -1.85 4.39
C VAL A 401 11.32 -1.17 3.58
N VAL A 402 10.17 -1.01 4.22
CA VAL A 402 8.95 -0.36 3.72
C VAL A 402 8.56 0.82 4.61
N HIS A 403 7.43 1.46 4.33
CA HIS A 403 6.84 2.53 5.12
C HIS A 403 7.77 3.72 5.38
N VAL A 404 8.66 4.05 4.43
CA VAL A 404 9.54 5.22 4.56
C VAL A 404 8.71 6.49 4.40
N SER A 405 8.93 7.49 5.26
CA SER A 405 8.27 8.79 5.12
C SER A 405 8.59 9.45 3.78
N ARG A 406 7.56 9.97 3.07
CA ARG A 406 7.70 10.75 1.82
C ARG A 406 8.69 11.91 1.93
N ARG A 407 8.90 12.45 3.13
CA ARG A 407 9.84 13.56 3.39
C ARG A 407 11.30 13.12 3.32
N THR A 408 11.58 11.84 3.58
CA THR A 408 12.93 11.29 3.62
C THR A 408 13.49 11.13 2.21
N ASN A 409 14.63 11.74 1.94
CA ASN A 409 15.33 11.53 0.67
C ASN A 409 15.91 10.10 0.61
N LEU A 410 15.53 9.30 -0.40
CA LEU A 410 15.99 7.91 -0.54
C LEU A 410 17.52 7.76 -0.62
N ALA A 411 18.26 8.76 -1.10
CA ALA A 411 19.72 8.72 -1.11
C ALA A 411 20.30 8.83 0.32
N PHE A 412 19.74 9.73 1.13
CA PHE A 412 20.06 9.88 2.55
C PHE A 412 19.63 8.65 3.36
N ALA A 413 18.42 8.12 3.13
CA ALA A 413 17.96 6.89 3.80
C ALA A 413 18.93 5.72 3.56
N ARG A 414 19.39 5.53 2.32
CA ARG A 414 20.37 4.49 1.96
C ARG A 414 21.77 4.73 2.54
N GLU A 415 22.18 5.98 2.71
CA GLU A 415 23.44 6.35 3.39
C GLU A 415 23.34 6.00 4.89
N ARG A 416 22.27 6.44 5.56
CA ARG A 416 21.98 6.12 6.96
C ARG A 416 21.87 4.61 7.22
N LEU A 417 21.27 3.83 6.32
CA LEU A 417 21.25 2.37 6.44
C LEU A 417 22.66 1.77 6.41
N ARG A 418 23.56 2.27 5.57
CA ARG A 418 24.96 1.79 5.53
C ARG A 418 25.71 2.13 6.81
N GLU A 419 25.53 3.34 7.32
CA GLU A 419 26.16 3.80 8.57
C GLU A 419 25.66 3.04 9.80
N VAL A 420 24.37 2.74 9.87
CA VAL A 420 23.73 2.11 11.04
C VAL A 420 23.86 0.59 11.02
N CYS A 421 23.62 -0.04 9.87
CA CYS A 421 23.64 -1.50 9.71
C CYS A 421 25.05 -2.06 9.47
N GLY A 422 26.00 -1.25 8.99
CA GLY A 422 27.37 -1.69 8.74
C GLY A 422 27.41 -2.85 7.74
N ASP A 423 28.06 -3.95 8.12
CA ASP A 423 28.20 -5.16 7.28
C ASP A 423 26.85 -5.77 6.88
N ASP A 424 25.81 -5.62 7.71
CA ASP A 424 24.46 -6.09 7.39
C ASP A 424 23.76 -5.25 6.30
N ALA A 425 24.30 -4.08 5.91
CA ALA A 425 23.64 -3.20 4.95
C ALA A 425 23.46 -3.81 3.55
N GLU A 426 24.26 -4.83 3.18
CA GLU A 426 24.12 -5.50 1.87
C GLU A 426 22.81 -6.31 1.74
N ARG A 427 22.26 -6.77 2.87
CA ARG A 427 20.97 -7.48 2.91
C ARG A 427 19.76 -6.60 3.20
N VAL A 428 19.94 -5.28 3.40
CA VAL A 428 18.85 -4.35 3.71
C VAL A 428 18.47 -3.52 2.48
N HIS A 429 17.24 -3.67 2.01
CA HIS A 429 16.77 -3.11 0.74
C HIS A 429 15.57 -2.19 0.95
N LEU A 430 15.67 -0.92 0.55
CA LEU A 430 14.52 0.00 0.49
C LEU A 430 13.60 -0.41 -0.67
N LEU A 431 12.35 -0.82 -0.43
CA LEU A 431 11.44 -1.27 -1.49
C LEU A 431 11.24 -0.22 -2.61
N MET A 432 11.18 1.05 -2.22
CA MET A 432 10.95 2.19 -3.12
C MET A 432 12.24 2.74 -3.76
N ASP A 433 13.44 2.19 -3.50
CA ASP A 433 14.65 2.53 -4.26
C ASP A 433 14.68 1.79 -5.61
N HIS A 434 13.85 2.25 -6.54
CA HIS A 434 13.73 1.68 -7.88
C HIS A 434 15.06 1.63 -8.66
N ARG A 435 16.06 2.46 -8.30
CA ARG A 435 17.37 2.48 -8.95
C ARG A 435 18.26 1.35 -8.43
N ALA A 436 18.40 1.25 -7.10
CA ALA A 436 19.18 0.17 -6.49
C ALA A 436 18.57 -1.21 -6.77
N ASN A 437 17.24 -1.33 -6.66
CA ASN A 437 16.54 -2.59 -6.84
C ASN A 437 16.58 -3.09 -8.29
N ARG A 438 16.47 -2.19 -9.28
CA ARG A 438 16.69 -2.53 -10.69
C ARG A 438 18.11 -3.04 -10.92
N ALA A 439 19.13 -2.30 -10.46
CA ALA A 439 20.52 -2.71 -10.64
C ALA A 439 20.85 -4.02 -9.92
N ARG A 440 20.19 -4.32 -8.78
CA ARG A 440 20.28 -5.61 -8.08
C ARG A 440 19.68 -6.73 -8.91
N PHE A 441 18.49 -6.52 -9.48
CA PHE A 441 17.84 -7.51 -10.35
C PHE A 441 18.64 -7.79 -11.64
N GLU A 442 19.17 -6.75 -12.29
CA GLU A 442 20.02 -6.88 -13.47
C GLU A 442 21.29 -7.72 -13.19
N ARG A 443 21.90 -7.59 -11.99
CA ARG A 443 23.01 -8.48 -11.57
C ARG A 443 22.56 -9.92 -11.36
N GLN A 444 21.44 -10.13 -10.65
CA GLN A 444 20.89 -11.47 -10.42
C GLN A 444 20.55 -12.20 -11.74
N GLN A 445 20.11 -11.47 -12.76
CA GLN A 445 19.89 -12.03 -14.11
C GLN A 445 21.21 -12.48 -14.74
N ALA A 446 22.23 -11.61 -14.77
CA ALA A 446 23.54 -11.94 -15.32
C ALA A 446 24.23 -13.11 -14.59
N GLU A 447 24.14 -13.14 -13.25
CA GLU A 447 24.62 -14.26 -12.42
C GLU A 447 23.90 -15.57 -12.79
N SER A 448 22.57 -15.55 -12.91
CA SER A 448 21.79 -16.71 -13.32
C SER A 448 22.15 -17.18 -14.74
N GLU A 449 22.27 -16.28 -15.71
CA GLU A 449 22.66 -16.61 -17.09
C GLU A 449 24.05 -17.24 -17.14
N SER A 450 25.02 -16.70 -16.40
CA SER A 450 26.37 -17.27 -16.31
C SER A 450 26.39 -18.68 -15.69
N SER A 451 25.58 -18.91 -14.66
CA SER A 451 25.49 -20.23 -14.00
C SER A 451 24.88 -21.30 -14.90
N VAL A 452 23.96 -20.92 -15.79
CA VAL A 452 23.37 -21.81 -16.80
C VAL A 452 24.37 -22.12 -17.92
N ALA A 453 25.15 -21.13 -18.36
CA ALA A 453 26.20 -21.33 -19.37
C ALA A 453 27.27 -22.32 -18.89
N VAL A 454 27.82 -22.12 -17.69
CA VAL A 454 28.83 -23.02 -17.09
C VAL A 454 28.32 -24.45 -16.95
N LYS A 455 27.05 -24.61 -16.55
CA LYS A 455 26.44 -25.94 -16.43
C LYS A 455 26.20 -26.62 -17.79
N GLY A 456 25.86 -25.84 -18.82
CA GLY A 456 25.76 -26.35 -20.20
C GLY A 456 27.10 -26.85 -20.74
N GLU A 457 28.20 -26.17 -20.42
CA GLU A 457 29.55 -26.60 -20.80
C GLU A 457 30.02 -27.84 -20.02
N SER A 458 29.70 -27.94 -18.72
CA SER A 458 30.03 -29.15 -17.93
C SER A 458 29.27 -30.37 -18.43
N ASP A 459 27.96 -30.24 -18.67
CA ASP A 459 27.11 -31.34 -19.12
C ASP A 459 27.53 -31.81 -20.53
N ALA A 460 27.93 -30.89 -21.42
CA ALA A 460 28.50 -31.22 -22.73
C ALA A 460 29.84 -31.95 -22.65
N SER A 461 30.72 -31.58 -21.71
CA SER A 461 32.01 -32.25 -21.53
C SER A 461 31.86 -33.71 -21.05
N SER A 462 30.79 -34.01 -20.31
CA SER A 462 30.50 -35.35 -19.78
C SER A 462 29.88 -36.33 -20.79
N SER A 463 29.54 -35.88 -22.00
CA SER A 463 28.88 -36.71 -23.03
C SER A 463 29.82 -37.23 -24.14
N SER A 464 31.14 -37.14 -23.95
CA SER A 464 32.16 -37.45 -24.98
C SER A 464 33.07 -38.63 -24.65
N GLU A 465 32.50 -39.76 -24.21
CA GLU A 465 33.19 -41.07 -24.32
C GLU A 465 32.80 -41.77 -25.65
N PRO A 466 33.76 -42.14 -26.50
CA PRO A 466 33.47 -42.82 -27.76
C PRO A 466 33.06 -44.28 -27.50
N ARG A 467 31.89 -44.68 -28.02
CA ARG A 467 31.48 -46.08 -28.08
C ARG A 467 32.16 -46.79 -29.25
N ASP A 468 33.33 -47.36 -29.01
CA ASP A 468 33.87 -48.42 -29.85
C ASP A 468 33.14 -49.74 -29.54
N GLU A 469 32.12 -50.08 -30.33
CA GLU A 469 31.69 -51.48 -30.49
C GLU A 469 31.61 -51.82 -31.97
N ASP A 470 32.60 -52.59 -32.40
CA ASP A 470 32.78 -52.95 -33.79
C ASP A 470 31.90 -54.13 -34.22
N ARG A 471 31.71 -54.16 -35.52
CA ARG A 471 30.71 -54.86 -36.30
C ARG A 471 30.95 -56.38 -36.41
N ALA A 472 29.83 -57.10 -36.55
CA ALA A 472 29.69 -58.43 -37.19
C ALA A 472 30.15 -59.70 -36.43
N LEU A 473 29.20 -60.63 -36.24
CA LEU A 473 29.08 -61.87 -37.02
C LEU A 473 27.78 -62.60 -36.63
N ASN A 474 26.96 -63.00 -37.61
CA ASN A 474 25.83 -63.90 -37.39
C ASN A 474 25.79 -64.97 -38.49
N SER A 475 26.29 -66.16 -38.15
CA SER A 475 26.25 -67.37 -38.97
C SER A 475 26.46 -68.58 -38.06
N GLY A 476 25.42 -69.37 -37.84
CA GLY A 476 25.38 -70.52 -36.92
C GLY A 476 23.95 -70.91 -36.60
#